data_AF-A0A0D2XBU8-F1
#
_entry.id   AF-A0A0D2XBU8-F1
#
_cell.length_a   1.000
_cell.length_b   1.000
_cell.length_c   1.000
_cell.angle_alpha   90.00
_cell.angle_beta   90.00
_cell.angle_gamma   90.00
#
_symmetry.space_group_name_H-M   'P 1'
#
loop_
_entity.id
_entity.type
_entity.pdbx_description
1 polymer ?
#
loop_
_entity_poly.entity_id
_entity_poly.type
_entity_poly.pdbx_seq_one_letter_code
_entity_poly.pdbx_strand_id
1 'polypeptide(L)'
;MSDAFGWNTTNLRGVADRYAERTGCRVYVPDFMHGTSAPASIKAVIDSVLNDRGFWGWLVKPWNLLKAAFVMVPFSIRNKPEKRYPGIRKFMDDLRCNEAANLKVGVVGFCWGAYGITHLAHGEVAANGKTIIDAAFTAHPSEIEVSRDIEPVKLPYSMAIGDVDFALPLKEVHKAAEILDAKKDVDTEVVIIPNAKHGFAVRGNPDNKEEKDMADQAEDQLVRWFTKYLS
;
A
#
# COMPACT_ATOMS: atom_id res chain seq x y z
N MET A 1 2.93 -4.80 -3.79
CA MET A 1 4.04 -4.23 -2.99
C MET A 1 3.65 -4.27 -1.53
N SER A 2 4.53 -4.84 -0.72
CA SER A 2 4.28 -5.09 0.70
C SER A 2 4.13 -3.81 1.51
N ASP A 3 3.58 -3.97 2.70
CA ASP A 3 3.72 -3.00 3.77
C ASP A 3 5.12 -3.09 4.42
N ALA A 4 5.35 -2.29 5.48
CA ALA A 4 6.62 -2.22 6.23
C ALA A 4 7.16 -3.57 6.74
N PHE A 5 6.30 -4.58 6.88
CA PHE A 5 6.67 -5.90 7.40
C PHE A 5 7.10 -6.89 6.32
N GLY A 6 6.98 -6.51 5.05
CA GLY A 6 7.53 -7.26 3.93
C GLY A 6 6.87 -8.61 3.66
N TRP A 7 7.50 -9.35 2.74
CA TRP A 7 7.08 -10.69 2.30
C TRP A 7 7.09 -11.75 3.41
N ASN A 8 7.89 -11.57 4.45
CA ASN A 8 8.03 -12.55 5.53
C ASN A 8 6.75 -12.75 6.35
N THR A 9 5.79 -11.82 6.26
CA THR A 9 4.49 -11.98 6.93
C THR A 9 3.58 -12.97 6.19
N THR A 10 2.91 -13.83 6.94
CA THR A 10 1.92 -14.79 6.41
C THR A 10 0.71 -14.09 5.80
N ASN A 11 0.28 -12.97 6.39
CA ASN A 11 -0.92 -12.26 5.94
C ASN A 11 -0.78 -11.74 4.50
N LEU A 12 0.38 -11.16 4.14
CA LEU A 12 0.57 -10.63 2.79
C LEU A 12 0.52 -11.73 1.72
N ARG A 13 1.05 -12.92 2.04
CA ARG A 13 0.98 -14.10 1.17
C ARG A 13 -0.46 -14.55 0.95
N GLY A 14 -1.24 -14.67 2.04
CA GLY A 14 -2.65 -15.01 1.94
C GLY A 14 -3.48 -13.99 1.16
N VAL A 15 -3.18 -12.69 1.29
CA VAL A 15 -3.81 -11.64 0.47
C VAL A 15 -3.48 -11.83 -1.02
N ALA A 16 -2.21 -12.10 -1.35
CA ALA A 16 -1.79 -12.33 -2.73
C ALA A 16 -2.46 -13.57 -3.36
N ASP A 17 -2.61 -14.64 -2.60
CA ASP A 17 -3.30 -15.87 -3.04
C ASP A 17 -4.78 -15.58 -3.36
N ARG A 18 -5.49 -14.87 -2.47
CA ARG A 18 -6.89 -14.48 -2.72
C ARG A 18 -7.02 -13.55 -3.93
N TYR A 19 -6.09 -12.63 -4.13
CA TYR A 19 -6.11 -11.75 -5.30
C TYR A 19 -5.92 -12.55 -6.58
N ALA A 20 -4.99 -13.52 -6.59
CA ALA A 20 -4.80 -14.41 -7.73
C ALA A 20 -6.06 -15.23 -8.03
N GLU A 21 -6.68 -15.81 -6.99
CA GLU A 21 -7.91 -16.60 -7.10
C GLU A 21 -9.07 -15.76 -7.66
N ARG A 22 -9.29 -14.55 -7.13
CA ARG A 22 -10.46 -13.73 -7.47
C ARG A 22 -10.32 -12.94 -8.77
N THR A 23 -9.10 -12.61 -9.18
CA THR A 23 -8.84 -11.86 -10.42
C THR A 23 -8.43 -12.75 -11.59
N GLY A 24 -8.02 -14.00 -11.32
CA GLY A 24 -7.41 -14.88 -12.32
C GLY A 24 -6.01 -14.43 -12.77
N CYS A 25 -5.47 -13.36 -12.20
CA CYS A 25 -4.17 -12.82 -12.56
C CYS A 25 -3.03 -13.60 -11.90
N ARG A 26 -1.87 -13.64 -12.57
CA ARG A 26 -0.62 -14.05 -11.92
C ARG A 26 -0.14 -12.93 -11.01
N VAL A 27 -0.04 -13.22 -9.71
CA VAL A 27 0.37 -12.25 -8.69
C VAL A 27 1.84 -12.45 -8.30
N TYR A 28 2.62 -11.37 -8.37
CA TYR A 28 4.00 -11.33 -7.90
C TYR A 28 4.10 -10.48 -6.63
N VAL A 29 4.90 -10.94 -5.67
CA VAL A 29 5.20 -10.18 -4.46
C VAL A 29 6.71 -10.08 -4.26
N PRO A 30 7.38 -9.17 -5.01
CA PRO A 30 8.81 -8.96 -4.89
C PRO A 30 9.19 -8.38 -3.51
N ASP A 31 10.36 -8.79 -2.99
CA ASP A 31 10.96 -8.20 -1.79
C ASP A 31 11.81 -6.97 -2.15
N PHE A 32 11.23 -5.78 -2.00
CA PHE A 32 11.92 -4.51 -2.19
C PHE A 32 12.66 -4.00 -0.94
N MET A 33 12.59 -4.73 0.18
CA MET A 33 13.30 -4.37 1.41
C MET A 33 14.63 -5.10 1.54
N HIS A 34 14.96 -6.00 0.60
CA HIS A 34 16.21 -6.76 0.58
C HIS A 34 16.51 -7.44 1.92
N GLY A 35 15.50 -8.08 2.51
CA GLY A 35 15.60 -8.73 3.82
C GLY A 35 15.63 -7.78 5.04
N THR A 36 15.45 -6.47 4.86
CA THR A 36 15.46 -5.47 5.94
C THR A 36 14.07 -5.03 6.41
N SER A 37 13.04 -5.85 6.13
CA SER A 37 11.67 -5.60 6.59
C SER A 37 11.59 -5.46 8.12
N ALA A 38 10.64 -4.65 8.60
CA ALA A 38 10.38 -4.56 10.03
C ALA A 38 9.99 -5.95 10.57
N PRO A 39 10.60 -6.42 11.67
CA PRO A 39 10.29 -7.74 12.23
C PRO A 39 8.85 -7.76 12.72
N ALA A 40 8.11 -8.85 12.49
CA ALA A 40 6.71 -8.96 12.89
C ALA A 40 6.50 -8.75 14.42
N SER A 41 7.51 -9.03 15.24
CA SER A 41 7.49 -8.81 16.68
C SER A 41 7.32 -7.33 17.09
N ILE A 42 7.67 -6.38 16.21
CA ILE A 42 7.48 -4.95 16.51
C ILE A 42 6.01 -4.52 16.40
N LYS A 43 5.14 -5.32 15.76
CA LYS A 43 3.70 -5.03 15.62
C LYS A 43 3.05 -4.80 16.98
N ALA A 44 3.21 -5.75 17.91
CA ALA A 44 2.64 -5.64 19.26
C ALA A 44 3.16 -4.41 20.04
N VAL A 45 4.41 -4.02 19.80
CA VAL A 45 5.01 -2.82 20.40
C VAL A 45 4.37 -1.55 19.82
N ILE A 46 4.21 -1.48 18.50
CA ILE A 46 3.54 -0.36 17.81
C ILE A 46 2.08 -0.26 18.24
N ASP A 47 1.36 -1.38 18.28
CA ASP A 47 -0.05 -1.42 18.68
C ASP A 47 -0.24 -0.96 20.13
N SER A 48 0.65 -1.37 21.04
CA SER A 48 0.67 -0.88 22.42
C SER A 48 0.91 0.63 22.47
N VAL A 49 1.84 1.17 21.68
CA VAL A 49 2.12 2.62 21.65
C VAL A 49 0.93 3.42 21.13
N LEU A 50 0.24 2.92 20.11
CA LEU A 50 -0.84 3.62 19.42
C LEU A 50 -2.19 3.50 20.14
N ASN A 51 -2.53 2.31 20.63
CA ASN A 51 -3.89 2.00 21.10
C ASN A 51 -4.01 1.90 22.63
N ASP A 52 -2.92 1.63 23.37
CA ASP A 52 -3.02 1.47 24.82
C ASP A 52 -3.18 2.84 25.53
N ARG A 53 -4.33 3.00 26.19
CA ARG A 53 -4.69 4.19 26.99
C ARG A 53 -4.76 3.87 28.49
N GLY A 54 -4.42 2.65 28.91
CA GLY A 54 -4.45 2.23 30.31
C GLY A 54 -3.27 2.77 31.12
N PHE A 55 -3.39 2.73 32.45
CA PHE A 55 -2.31 3.13 33.37
C PHE A 55 -1.02 2.31 33.15
N TRP A 56 -1.16 0.99 32.97
CA TRP A 56 -0.03 0.11 32.64
C TRP A 56 0.60 0.44 31.28
N GLY A 57 -0.24 0.73 30.27
CA GLY A 57 0.20 1.21 28.96
C GLY A 57 1.02 2.48 29.06
N TRP A 58 0.56 3.46 29.85
CA TRP A 58 1.27 4.71 30.10
C TRP A 58 2.66 4.48 30.74
N LEU A 59 2.78 3.56 31.70
CA LEU A 59 4.06 3.23 32.34
C LEU A 59 5.07 2.60 31.38
N VAL A 60 4.64 1.68 30.50
CA VAL A 60 5.54 1.00 29.56
C VAL A 60 5.77 1.80 28.27
N LYS A 61 4.98 2.85 28.02
CA LYS A 61 5.02 3.64 26.79
C LYS A 61 6.40 4.21 26.46
N PRO A 62 7.17 4.80 27.40
CA PRO A 62 8.52 5.30 27.09
C PRO A 62 9.45 4.19 26.60
N TRP A 63 9.39 3.01 27.22
CA TRP A 63 10.19 1.85 26.83
C TRP A 63 9.78 1.28 25.46
N ASN A 64 8.47 1.17 25.22
CA ASN A 64 7.95 0.70 23.93
C ASN A 64 8.24 1.71 22.81
N LEU A 65 8.19 3.02 23.09
CA LEU A 65 8.61 4.07 22.16
C LEU A 65 10.09 3.95 21.79
N LEU A 66 10.97 3.74 22.77
CA LEU A 66 12.41 3.53 22.50
C LEU A 66 12.66 2.28 21.66
N LYS A 67 11.99 1.16 21.98
CA LYS A 67 12.05 -0.07 21.18
C LYS A 67 11.56 0.13 19.75
N ALA A 68 10.42 0.80 19.59
CA ALA A 68 9.88 1.15 18.28
C ALA A 68 10.87 2.04 17.51
N ALA A 69 11.45 3.06 18.14
CA ALA A 69 12.44 3.92 17.50
C ALA A 69 13.70 3.16 17.07
N PHE A 70 14.22 2.26 17.92
CA PHE A 70 15.41 1.46 17.61
C PHE A 70 15.24 0.57 16.37
N VAL A 71 14.01 0.13 16.08
CA VAL A 71 13.68 -0.67 14.89
C VAL A 71 13.28 0.21 13.71
N MET A 72 12.38 1.17 13.93
CA MET A 72 11.78 1.97 12.87
C MET A 72 12.74 3.02 12.31
N VAL A 73 13.64 3.61 13.10
CA VAL A 73 14.59 4.62 12.60
C VAL A 73 15.57 4.03 11.60
N PRO A 74 16.30 2.92 11.88
CA PRO A 74 17.15 2.28 10.88
C PRO A 74 16.36 1.78 9.67
N PHE A 75 15.16 1.24 9.90
CA PHE A 75 14.25 0.83 8.83
C PHE A 75 13.94 2.00 7.88
N SER A 76 13.49 3.13 8.42
CA SER A 76 13.17 4.33 7.64
C SER A 76 14.39 4.89 6.91
N ILE A 77 15.59 4.89 7.51
CA ILE A 77 16.82 5.39 6.85
C ILE A 77 17.23 4.51 5.66
N ARG A 78 17.08 3.18 5.79
CA ARG A 78 17.40 2.21 4.74
C ARG A 78 16.37 2.23 3.63
N ASN A 79 15.09 2.30 3.99
CA ASN A 79 13.95 2.14 3.12
C ASN A 79 13.28 3.47 2.75
N LYS A 80 14.04 4.58 2.76
CA LYS A 80 13.53 5.90 2.37
C LYS A 80 12.93 5.87 0.95
N PRO A 81 11.85 6.62 0.70
CA PRO A 81 11.18 6.66 -0.60
C PRO A 81 12.13 6.83 -1.79
N GLU A 82 13.09 7.73 -1.69
CA GLU A 82 14.04 8.07 -2.77
C GLU A 82 15.05 6.96 -3.03
N LYS A 83 15.35 6.13 -2.03
CA LYS A 83 16.28 4.99 -2.15
C LYS A 83 15.60 3.75 -2.72
N ARG A 84 14.32 3.54 -2.40
CA ARG A 84 13.59 2.34 -2.83
C ARG A 84 12.99 2.46 -4.23
N TYR A 85 12.58 3.67 -4.66
CA TYR A 85 11.88 3.84 -5.93
C TYR A 85 12.69 3.39 -7.15
N PRO A 86 14.01 3.68 -7.27
CA PRO A 86 14.79 3.21 -8.42
C PRO A 86 14.79 1.68 -8.56
N GLY A 87 14.83 0.93 -7.46
CA GLY A 87 14.77 -0.53 -7.49
C GLY A 87 13.39 -1.04 -7.93
N ILE A 88 12.32 -0.43 -7.44
CA ILE A 88 10.94 -0.68 -7.87
C ILE A 88 10.79 -0.42 -9.37
N ARG A 89 11.20 0.77 -9.82
CA ARG A 89 11.12 1.20 -11.21
C ARG A 89 11.89 0.25 -12.12
N LYS A 90 13.10 -0.17 -11.73
CA LYS A 90 13.89 -1.13 -12.50
C LYS A 90 13.18 -2.49 -12.63
N PHE A 91 12.69 -3.04 -11.52
CA PHE A 91 11.94 -4.31 -11.55
C PHE A 91 10.75 -4.24 -12.50
N MET A 92 10.00 -3.14 -12.45
CA MET A 92 8.85 -2.95 -13.34
C MET A 92 9.26 -2.76 -14.81
N ASP A 93 10.43 -2.16 -15.08
CA ASP A 93 11.00 -2.14 -16.44
C ASP A 93 11.24 -3.55 -16.95
N ASP A 94 11.98 -4.34 -16.15
CA ASP A 94 12.38 -5.68 -16.53
C ASP A 94 11.13 -6.54 -16.76
N LEU A 95 10.14 -6.47 -15.85
CA LEU A 95 8.87 -7.17 -15.97
C LEU A 95 8.12 -6.76 -17.26
N ARG A 96 8.00 -5.46 -17.52
CA ARG A 96 7.26 -4.94 -18.68
C ARG A 96 7.97 -5.26 -20.00
N CYS A 97 9.29 -5.36 -20.00
CA CYS A 97 10.08 -5.71 -21.17
C CYS A 97 10.16 -7.23 -21.42
N ASN A 98 10.00 -8.05 -20.38
CA ASN A 98 10.13 -9.50 -20.44
C ASN A 98 8.79 -10.21 -20.19
N GLU A 99 8.52 -10.68 -18.96
CA GLU A 99 7.39 -11.59 -18.70
C GLU A 99 6.02 -10.98 -19.03
N ALA A 100 5.90 -9.65 -18.97
CA ALA A 100 4.68 -8.92 -19.27
C ALA A 100 4.73 -8.12 -20.58
N ALA A 101 5.64 -8.46 -21.50
CA ALA A 101 5.82 -7.76 -22.77
C ALA A 101 4.51 -7.58 -23.56
N ASN A 102 3.61 -8.55 -23.52
CA ASN A 102 2.31 -8.52 -24.20
C ASN A 102 1.12 -8.69 -23.25
N LEU A 103 1.32 -8.42 -21.96
CA LEU A 103 0.29 -8.58 -20.93
C LEU A 103 -0.08 -7.23 -20.32
N LYS A 104 -1.28 -7.16 -19.75
CA LYS A 104 -1.69 -6.08 -18.86
C LYS A 104 -1.00 -6.23 -17.50
N VAL A 105 -0.58 -5.12 -16.91
CA VAL A 105 0.12 -5.11 -15.62
C VAL A 105 -0.61 -4.18 -14.66
N GLY A 106 -1.23 -4.76 -13.65
CA GLY A 106 -1.74 -4.04 -12.50
C GLY A 106 -0.72 -4.04 -11.37
N VAL A 107 -0.73 -2.99 -10.56
CA VAL A 107 0.13 -2.92 -9.38
C VAL A 107 -0.64 -2.51 -8.14
N VAL A 108 -0.30 -3.15 -7.02
CA VAL A 108 -0.96 -2.97 -5.72
C VAL A 108 0.03 -2.52 -4.68
N GLY A 109 -0.32 -1.54 -3.85
CA GLY A 109 0.55 -1.03 -2.79
C GLY A 109 -0.18 -0.88 -1.45
N PHE A 110 0.47 -1.33 -0.37
CA PHE A 110 -0.06 -1.24 0.99
C PHE A 110 0.89 -0.41 1.87
N CYS A 111 0.40 0.59 2.61
CA CYS A 111 1.22 1.37 3.56
C CYS A 111 2.50 1.89 2.87
N TRP A 112 3.68 1.41 3.31
CA TRP A 112 5.01 1.67 2.76
C TRP A 112 5.11 1.46 1.25
N GLY A 113 4.46 0.41 0.72
CA GLY A 113 4.50 0.10 -0.71
C GLY A 113 3.66 1.04 -1.58
N ALA A 114 2.70 1.75 -1.00
CA ALA A 114 1.79 2.60 -1.76
C ALA A 114 2.51 3.76 -2.46
N TYR A 115 3.54 4.35 -1.84
CA TYR A 115 4.39 5.36 -2.47
C TYR A 115 4.90 4.94 -3.83
N GLY A 116 5.53 3.76 -3.93
CA GLY A 116 6.08 3.28 -5.20
C GLY A 116 4.99 3.08 -6.25
N ILE A 117 3.81 2.64 -5.83
CA ILE A 117 2.66 2.43 -6.73
C ILE A 117 2.07 3.73 -7.22
N THR A 118 1.91 4.72 -6.35
CA THR A 118 1.45 6.07 -6.72
C THR A 118 2.39 6.71 -7.73
N HIS A 119 3.71 6.55 -7.53
CA HIS A 119 4.71 7.07 -8.48
C HIS A 119 4.68 6.35 -9.83
N LEU A 120 4.51 5.03 -9.86
CA LEU A 120 4.34 4.30 -11.12
C LEU A 120 3.09 4.78 -11.89
N ALA A 121 2.05 5.23 -11.17
CA ALA A 121 0.84 5.81 -11.76
C ALA A 121 1.03 7.22 -12.36
N HIS A 122 2.23 7.81 -12.27
CA HIS A 122 2.57 9.07 -12.94
C HIS A 122 2.77 8.91 -14.46
N GLY A 123 2.73 7.68 -14.98
CA GLY A 123 2.73 7.42 -16.43
C GLY A 123 4.12 7.22 -17.01
N GLU A 124 5.07 6.69 -16.25
CA GLU A 124 6.39 6.35 -16.78
C GLU A 124 6.32 5.29 -17.90
N VAL A 125 7.27 5.37 -18.83
CA VAL A 125 7.39 4.46 -19.97
C VAL A 125 8.56 3.51 -19.73
N ALA A 126 8.35 2.22 -20.01
CA ALA A 126 9.39 1.19 -19.94
C ALA A 126 10.33 1.26 -21.16
N ALA A 127 11.49 0.59 -21.11
CA ALA A 127 12.46 0.61 -22.21
C ALA A 127 11.90 0.12 -23.55
N ASN A 128 10.85 -0.71 -23.55
CA ASN A 128 10.16 -1.17 -24.75
C ASN A 128 9.11 -0.17 -25.32
N GLY A 129 9.03 1.05 -24.78
CA GLY A 129 8.12 2.11 -25.24
C GLY A 129 6.68 1.97 -24.76
N LYS A 130 6.34 0.95 -23.96
CA LYS A 130 5.01 0.78 -23.37
C LYS A 130 4.91 1.47 -22.01
N THR A 131 3.71 1.93 -21.64
CA THR A 131 3.42 2.41 -20.28
C THR A 131 3.77 1.34 -19.26
N ILE A 132 4.45 1.73 -18.18
CA ILE A 132 5.03 0.79 -17.23
C ILE A 132 3.98 -0.07 -16.50
N ILE A 133 2.81 0.50 -16.24
CA ILE A 133 1.64 -0.16 -15.64
C ILE A 133 0.37 0.22 -16.41
N ASP A 134 -0.68 -0.59 -16.29
CA ASP A 134 -2.00 -0.34 -16.88
C ASP A 134 -3.00 0.20 -15.82
N ALA A 135 -2.88 -0.22 -14.57
CA ALA A 135 -3.70 0.28 -13.47
C ALA A 135 -3.00 0.14 -12.11
N ALA A 136 -3.31 1.05 -11.21
CA ALA A 136 -2.80 1.08 -9.85
C ALA A 136 -3.94 0.97 -8.83
N PHE A 137 -3.68 0.22 -7.76
CA PHE A 137 -4.50 0.18 -6.56
C PHE A 137 -3.62 0.41 -5.32
N THR A 138 -4.09 1.21 -4.38
CA THR A 138 -3.44 1.40 -3.08
C THR A 138 -4.43 1.20 -1.94
N ALA A 139 -3.96 0.64 -0.83
CA ALA A 139 -4.71 0.63 0.41
C ALA A 139 -3.89 1.19 1.56
N HIS A 140 -4.53 2.05 2.36
CA HIS A 140 -3.97 2.76 3.51
C HIS A 140 -2.55 3.31 3.24
N PRO A 141 -2.37 4.16 2.22
CA PRO A 141 -1.05 4.68 1.83
C PRO A 141 -0.30 5.37 2.97
N SER A 142 1.03 5.32 2.90
CA SER A 142 1.94 6.07 3.78
C SER A 142 3.03 6.74 2.97
N GLU A 143 3.64 7.78 3.57
CA GLU A 143 4.74 8.54 2.95
C GLU A 143 4.33 9.22 1.63
N ILE A 144 3.04 9.53 1.51
CA ILE A 144 2.44 10.29 0.40
C ILE A 144 2.26 11.74 0.84
N GLU A 145 2.78 12.67 0.05
CA GLU A 145 2.44 14.08 0.12
C GLU A 145 1.42 14.39 -0.98
N VAL A 146 0.17 14.67 -0.62
CA VAL A 146 -0.96 14.70 -1.56
C VAL A 146 -0.72 15.62 -2.77
N SER A 147 -0.27 16.86 -2.54
CA SER A 147 0.00 17.79 -3.64
C SER A 147 1.18 17.37 -4.52
N ARG A 148 2.18 16.70 -3.96
CA ARG A 148 3.39 16.32 -4.70
C ARG A 148 3.21 15.00 -5.44
N ASP A 149 2.52 14.04 -4.83
CA ASP A 149 2.53 12.65 -5.26
C ASP A 149 1.19 12.21 -5.89
N ILE A 150 0.04 12.78 -5.49
CA ILE A 150 -1.28 12.45 -6.08
C ILE A 150 -1.57 13.31 -7.31
N GLU A 151 -1.20 14.60 -7.28
CA GLU A 151 -1.42 15.52 -8.39
C GLU A 151 -0.80 15.06 -9.72
N PRO A 152 0.39 14.43 -9.77
CA PRO A 152 0.97 13.94 -11.02
C PRO A 152 0.41 12.60 -11.53
N VAL A 153 -0.58 11.99 -10.87
CA VAL A 153 -1.21 10.75 -11.35
C VAL A 153 -1.84 10.96 -12.72
N LYS A 154 -1.53 10.05 -13.66
CA LYS A 154 -1.96 10.08 -15.07
C LYS A 154 -2.54 8.75 -15.55
N LEU A 155 -2.46 7.70 -14.74
CA LEU A 155 -2.95 6.36 -15.07
C LEU A 155 -4.10 5.97 -14.15
N PRO A 156 -4.93 4.97 -14.53
CA PRO A 156 -6.03 4.51 -13.69
C PRO A 156 -5.58 4.21 -12.26
N TYR A 157 -6.18 4.88 -11.28
CA TYR A 157 -5.74 4.86 -9.89
C TYR A 157 -6.90 4.70 -8.90
N SER A 158 -6.89 3.62 -8.13
CA SER A 158 -7.86 3.35 -7.07
C SER A 158 -7.19 3.39 -5.69
N MET A 159 -7.83 4.08 -4.73
CA MET A 159 -7.35 4.20 -3.36
C MET A 159 -8.43 3.76 -2.37
N ALA A 160 -8.09 2.79 -1.52
CA ALA A 160 -8.86 2.41 -0.34
C ALA A 160 -8.19 2.98 0.92
N ILE A 161 -8.92 3.72 1.74
CA ILE A 161 -8.33 4.38 2.92
C ILE A 161 -9.36 4.42 4.04
N GLY A 162 -8.89 4.37 5.29
CA GLY A 162 -9.76 4.50 6.44
C GLY A 162 -9.90 5.93 6.93
N ASP A 163 -11.03 6.25 7.56
CA ASP A 163 -11.29 7.57 8.13
C ASP A 163 -10.51 7.88 9.43
N VAL A 164 -10.01 6.84 10.10
CA VAL A 164 -9.19 6.91 11.32
C VAL A 164 -7.74 6.46 11.08
N ASP A 165 -7.26 6.53 9.84
CA ASP A 165 -5.87 6.26 9.49
C ASP A 165 -4.94 7.36 10.05
N PHE A 166 -3.92 6.95 10.81
CA PHE A 166 -2.98 7.87 11.44
C PHE A 166 -1.86 8.35 10.48
N ALA A 167 -1.60 7.62 9.39
CA ALA A 167 -0.52 7.88 8.45
C ALA A 167 -0.94 8.87 7.36
N LEU A 168 -2.21 8.85 6.95
CA LEU A 168 -2.79 9.85 6.04
C LEU A 168 -4.07 10.43 6.65
N PRO A 169 -4.01 11.60 7.31
CA PRO A 169 -5.17 12.21 7.97
C PRO A 169 -6.33 12.47 7.01
N LEU A 170 -7.57 12.34 7.50
CA LEU A 170 -8.80 12.46 6.71
C LEU A 170 -8.89 13.74 5.86
N LYS A 171 -8.36 14.87 6.35
CA LYS A 171 -8.28 16.11 5.58
C LYS A 171 -7.46 15.96 4.30
N GLU A 172 -6.32 15.28 4.38
CA GLU A 172 -5.46 14.99 3.22
C GLU A 172 -6.12 13.95 2.31
N VAL A 173 -6.86 12.99 2.86
CA VAL A 173 -7.67 12.05 2.08
C VAL A 173 -8.72 12.78 1.23
N HIS A 174 -9.46 13.71 1.82
CA HIS A 174 -10.44 14.50 1.09
C HIS A 174 -9.79 15.32 -0.03
N LYS A 175 -8.65 15.95 0.27
CA LYS A 175 -7.86 16.67 -0.75
C LYS A 175 -7.39 15.75 -1.87
N ALA A 176 -6.95 14.53 -1.56
CA ALA A 176 -6.56 13.56 -2.57
C ALA A 176 -7.76 13.15 -3.44
N ALA A 177 -8.92 12.93 -2.84
CA ALA A 177 -10.15 12.63 -3.56
C ALA A 177 -10.58 13.77 -4.48
N GLU A 178 -10.51 15.02 -4.04
CA GLU A 178 -10.79 16.19 -4.87
C GLU A 178 -9.84 16.30 -6.08
N ILE A 179 -8.53 16.13 -5.86
CA ILE A 179 -7.53 16.15 -6.93
C ILE A 179 -7.76 15.02 -7.94
N LEU A 180 -8.09 13.82 -7.45
CA LEU A 180 -8.31 12.66 -8.31
C LEU A 180 -9.63 12.80 -9.09
N ASP A 181 -10.73 13.21 -8.44
CA ASP A 181 -12.01 13.44 -9.14
C ASP A 181 -11.90 14.53 -10.20
N ALA A 182 -11.08 15.57 -9.99
CA ALA A 182 -10.86 16.62 -10.98
C ALA A 182 -10.22 16.12 -12.30
N LYS A 183 -9.57 14.95 -12.31
CA LYS A 183 -8.91 14.36 -13.49
C LYS A 183 -9.92 13.62 -14.37
N LYS A 184 -10.72 14.37 -15.14
CA LYS A 184 -11.80 13.78 -15.97
C LYS A 184 -11.32 12.90 -17.13
N ASP A 185 -10.04 12.95 -17.47
CA ASP A 185 -9.37 12.13 -18.49
C ASP A 185 -8.73 10.85 -17.96
N VAL A 186 -8.69 10.67 -16.63
CA VAL A 186 -8.10 9.51 -15.96
C VAL A 186 -9.13 8.92 -15.01
N ASP A 187 -9.49 7.65 -15.17
CA ASP A 187 -10.42 7.02 -14.25
C ASP A 187 -9.74 6.81 -12.89
N THR A 188 -10.32 7.40 -11.85
CA THR A 188 -9.79 7.30 -10.50
C THR A 188 -10.92 7.11 -9.49
N GLU A 189 -10.63 6.43 -8.38
CA GLU A 189 -11.58 6.28 -7.29
C GLU A 189 -10.89 6.37 -5.93
N VAL A 190 -11.55 7.03 -4.98
CA VAL A 190 -11.16 7.04 -3.57
C VAL A 190 -12.33 6.53 -2.75
N VAL A 191 -12.13 5.44 -2.02
CA VAL A 191 -13.12 4.85 -1.13
C VAL A 191 -12.63 5.01 0.30
N ILE A 192 -13.41 5.74 1.09
CA ILE A 192 -13.16 5.95 2.52
C ILE A 192 -13.99 4.91 3.29
N ILE A 193 -13.31 3.99 3.98
CA ILE A 193 -13.93 2.91 4.74
C ILE A 193 -14.09 3.38 6.20
N PRO A 194 -15.32 3.46 6.73
CA PRO A 194 -15.57 3.94 8.09
C PRO A 194 -14.90 3.08 9.16
N ASN A 195 -14.34 3.72 10.18
CA ASN A 195 -13.60 3.14 11.30
C ASN A 195 -12.34 2.33 10.93
N ALA A 196 -11.95 2.30 9.64
CA ALA A 196 -10.79 1.54 9.22
C ALA A 196 -9.50 2.22 9.70
N LYS A 197 -8.69 1.44 10.42
CA LYS A 197 -7.38 1.88 10.90
C LYS A 197 -6.30 1.58 9.87
N HIS A 198 -5.16 2.22 10.06
CA HIS A 198 -4.00 1.96 9.22
C HIS A 198 -3.61 0.46 9.19
N GLY A 199 -3.50 -0.10 7.99
CA GLY A 199 -3.19 -1.52 7.79
C GLY A 199 -4.41 -2.44 7.72
N PHE A 200 -5.65 -1.94 7.78
CA PHE A 200 -6.86 -2.76 7.78
C PHE A 200 -6.90 -3.82 6.66
N ALA A 201 -6.43 -3.49 5.46
CA ALA A 201 -6.48 -4.38 4.28
C ALA A 201 -5.55 -5.60 4.35
N VAL A 202 -4.52 -5.59 5.21
CA VAL A 202 -3.52 -6.69 5.29
C VAL A 202 -3.31 -7.19 6.72
N ARG A 203 -3.61 -6.37 7.73
CA ARG A 203 -3.31 -6.62 9.13
C ARG A 203 -4.55 -6.85 9.99
N GLY A 204 -5.75 -6.69 9.42
CA GLY A 204 -7.00 -6.93 10.13
C GLY A 204 -7.07 -8.36 10.70
N ASN A 205 -7.65 -8.50 11.88
CA ASN A 205 -7.92 -9.78 12.50
C ASN A 205 -9.10 -10.46 11.78
N PRO A 206 -8.90 -11.61 11.12
CA PRO A 206 -9.96 -12.30 10.38
C PRO A 206 -11.08 -12.85 11.30
N ASP A 207 -10.80 -13.03 12.58
CA ASP A 207 -11.79 -13.49 13.57
C ASP A 207 -12.64 -12.33 14.12
N ASN A 208 -12.22 -11.08 13.90
CA ASN A 208 -13.02 -9.91 14.19
C ASN A 208 -13.86 -9.57 12.94
N LYS A 209 -15.17 -9.69 13.05
CA LYS A 209 -16.10 -9.45 11.95
C LYS A 209 -15.94 -8.06 11.34
N GLU A 210 -15.79 -7.01 12.15
CA GLU A 210 -15.67 -5.64 11.63
C GLU A 210 -14.36 -5.44 10.86
N GLU A 211 -13.25 -5.94 11.40
CA GLU A 211 -11.94 -5.84 10.73
C GLU A 211 -11.90 -6.65 9.44
N LYS A 212 -12.54 -7.81 9.44
CA LYS A 212 -12.72 -8.63 8.25
C LYS A 212 -13.57 -7.92 7.20
N ASP A 213 -14.73 -7.40 7.58
CA ASP A 213 -15.64 -6.70 6.65
C ASP A 213 -14.95 -5.48 6.01
N MET A 214 -14.06 -4.79 6.74
CA MET A 214 -13.25 -3.69 6.19
C MET A 214 -12.17 -4.17 5.21
N ALA A 215 -11.50 -5.29 5.52
CA ALA A 215 -10.51 -5.88 4.61
C ALA A 215 -11.17 -6.42 3.33
N ASP A 216 -12.32 -7.09 3.46
CA ASP A 216 -13.10 -7.64 2.36
C ASP A 216 -13.59 -6.51 1.43
N GLN A 217 -14.02 -5.36 1.98
CA GLN A 217 -14.38 -4.18 1.17
C GLN A 217 -13.23 -3.65 0.31
N ALA A 218 -12.01 -3.54 0.86
CA ALA A 218 -10.85 -3.13 0.06
C ALA A 218 -10.46 -4.16 -1.00
N GLU A 219 -10.62 -5.45 -0.69
CA GLU A 219 -10.38 -6.53 -1.65
C GLU A 219 -11.42 -6.52 -2.78
N ASP A 220 -12.70 -6.31 -2.47
CA ASP A 220 -13.78 -6.20 -3.46
C ASP A 220 -13.56 -5.01 -4.40
N GLN A 221 -13.12 -3.87 -3.85
CA GLN A 221 -12.73 -2.71 -4.64
C GLN A 221 -11.58 -3.04 -5.59
N LEU A 222 -10.52 -3.69 -5.11
CA LEU A 222 -9.39 -4.10 -5.94
C LEU A 222 -9.80 -5.06 -7.05
N VAL A 223 -10.61 -6.07 -6.74
CA VAL A 223 -11.05 -7.07 -7.73
C VAL A 223 -11.87 -6.38 -8.81
N ARG A 224 -12.85 -5.55 -8.43
CA ARG A 224 -13.63 -4.75 -9.39
C ARG A 224 -12.74 -3.86 -10.25
N TRP A 225 -11.74 -3.21 -9.64
CA TRP A 225 -10.81 -2.33 -10.34
C TRP A 225 -9.99 -3.10 -11.38
N PHE A 226 -9.37 -4.21 -11.00
CA PHE A 226 -8.52 -4.97 -11.90
C PHE A 226 -9.28 -5.82 -12.92
N THR A 227 -10.49 -6.28 -12.62
CA THR A 227 -11.36 -6.85 -13.66
C THR A 227 -11.64 -5.82 -14.76
N LYS A 228 -11.79 -4.53 -14.42
CA LYS A 228 -11.99 -3.47 -15.43
C LYS A 228 -10.75 -3.23 -16.30
N TYR A 229 -9.55 -3.33 -15.73
CA TYR A 229 -8.31 -2.87 -16.40
C TYR A 229 -7.36 -3.95 -16.91
N LEU A 230 -7.45 -5.16 -16.36
CA LEU A 230 -6.51 -6.25 -16.63
C LEU A 230 -7.15 -7.47 -17.32
N SER A 231 -8.47 -7.43 -17.56
CA SER A 231 -9.19 -8.47 -18.32
C SER A 231 -8.99 -8.31 -19.83
#